data_AF-A0AAN8J9B5-F1
#
_entry.id   AF-A0AAN8J9B5-F1
#
_cell.length_a   1.000
_cell.length_b   1.000
_cell.length_c   1.000
_cell.angle_alpha   90.00
_cell.angle_beta   90.00
_cell.angle_gamma   90.00
#
_symmetry.space_group_name_H-M   'P 1'
#
loop_
_entity.id
_entity.type
_entity.pdbx_description
1 polymer ?
#
loop_
_entity_poly.entity_id
_entity_poly.type
_entity_poly.pdbx_seq_one_letter_code
_entity_poly.pdbx_strand_id
1 'polypeptide(L)'
;MENKIENKITKHKSKKNRETKLILSFDETRRRDYLTGFRRRKKERQTHYKEKLENKIRNEKKEFRKEAKELMSKAHLEPDMLPDVEDLVKPTVVDLPEHTVIITDITEVDFSGGCGLRLGKNLVNETREDYTSEYKQNKDVKELTKQKSAMKKRMEHISTLEVKHKMITDKLECKAKNKHKKRRRGNKSKMKKGNKKGGRKK
;
A
#
# COMPACT_ATOMS: atom_id res chain seq x y z
N MET A 1 18.90 10.04 -89.06
CA MET A 1 18.69 10.51 -87.68
C MET A 1 19.66 9.74 -86.80
N GLU A 2 20.77 10.38 -86.43
CA GLU A 2 21.86 9.77 -85.65
C GLU A 2 21.46 9.66 -84.18
N ASN A 3 21.38 8.43 -83.67
CA ASN A 3 21.14 8.19 -82.24
C ASN A 3 22.46 8.28 -81.49
N LYS A 4 22.68 9.39 -80.78
CA LYS A 4 23.77 9.55 -79.81
C LYS A 4 23.50 8.62 -78.62
N ILE A 5 24.24 7.52 -78.55
CA ILE A 5 24.28 6.66 -77.36
C ILE A 5 25.06 7.42 -76.28
N GLU A 6 24.34 8.08 -75.38
CA GLU A 6 24.93 8.68 -74.19
C GLU A 6 25.50 7.57 -73.30
N ASN A 7 26.81 7.39 -73.35
CA ASN A 7 27.55 6.55 -72.44
C ASN A 7 27.38 7.10 -71.01
N LYS A 8 26.42 6.55 -70.25
CA LYS A 8 26.32 6.75 -68.81
C LYS A 8 27.57 6.16 -68.17
N ILE A 9 28.57 7.00 -67.91
CA ILE A 9 29.77 6.65 -67.15
C ILE A 9 29.30 6.14 -65.78
N THR A 10 29.34 4.83 -65.59
CA THR A 10 29.09 4.24 -64.27
C THR A 10 30.26 4.66 -63.38
N LYS A 11 30.02 5.63 -62.49
CA LYS A 11 31.01 6.03 -61.50
C LYS A 11 31.31 4.83 -60.61
N HIS A 12 32.40 4.12 -60.88
CA HIS A 12 32.90 3.10 -59.97
C HIS A 12 33.17 3.73 -58.61
N LYS A 13 32.53 3.22 -57.56
CA LYS A 13 32.77 3.70 -56.19
C LYS A 13 34.27 3.54 -55.89
N SER A 14 34.91 4.63 -55.49
CA SER A 14 36.30 4.61 -55.04
C SER A 14 36.47 3.59 -53.92
N LYS A 15 37.62 2.91 -53.90
CA LYS A 15 37.94 1.92 -52.86
C LYS A 15 37.90 2.64 -51.50
N LYS A 16 36.89 2.34 -50.68
CA LYS A 16 36.79 2.89 -49.32
C LYS A 16 38.04 2.53 -48.54
N ASN A 17 38.73 3.55 -48.01
CA ASN A 17 39.89 3.33 -47.14
C ASN A 17 39.48 2.39 -46.00
N ARG A 18 40.20 1.27 -45.87
CA ARG A 18 39.93 0.25 -44.85
C ARG A 18 40.50 0.64 -43.49
N GLU A 19 41.46 1.56 -43.45
CA GLU A 19 42.15 2.00 -42.23
C GLU A 19 41.25 2.83 -41.31
N THR A 20 40.34 3.63 -41.88
CA THR A 20 39.41 4.47 -41.12
C THR A 20 38.12 3.74 -40.72
N LYS A 21 38.03 2.43 -40.95
CA LYS A 21 36.82 1.67 -40.62
C LYS A 21 36.75 1.37 -39.13
N LEU A 22 35.61 1.71 -38.53
CA LEU A 22 35.22 1.26 -37.20
C LEU A 22 34.98 -0.26 -37.23
N ILE A 23 35.84 -1.02 -36.56
CA ILE A 23 35.69 -2.47 -36.39
C ILE A 23 34.81 -2.71 -35.17
N LEU A 24 33.55 -3.07 -35.41
CA LEU A 24 32.63 -3.48 -34.36
C LEU A 24 32.84 -4.96 -34.05
N SER A 25 33.74 -5.27 -33.12
CA SER A 25 33.93 -6.64 -32.62
C SER A 25 33.15 -6.84 -31.32
N PHE A 26 32.65 -8.05 -31.13
CA PHE A 26 32.08 -8.43 -29.83
C PHE A 26 33.21 -8.83 -28.90
N ASP A 27 33.16 -8.33 -27.68
CA ASP A 27 33.90 -8.94 -26.58
C ASP A 27 33.35 -10.35 -26.35
N GLU A 28 34.14 -11.37 -26.69
CA GLU A 28 33.71 -12.77 -26.64
C GLU A 28 33.35 -13.22 -25.23
N THR A 29 33.94 -12.61 -24.20
CA THR A 29 33.64 -12.94 -22.81
C THR A 29 32.25 -12.46 -22.46
N ARG A 30 31.93 -11.19 -22.75
CA ARG A 30 30.61 -10.59 -22.59
C ARG A 30 29.55 -11.28 -23.45
N ARG A 31 29.92 -11.69 -24.68
CA ARG A 31 29.03 -12.47 -25.57
C ARG A 31 28.68 -13.82 -24.95
N ARG A 32 29.65 -14.56 -24.44
CA ARG A 32 29.42 -15.84 -23.75
C ARG A 32 28.55 -15.66 -22.51
N ASP A 33 28.83 -14.65 -21.70
CA ASP A 33 28.02 -14.28 -20.52
C ASP A 33 26.59 -13.89 -20.92
N TYR A 34 26.43 -13.16 -22.01
CA TYR A 34 25.13 -12.81 -22.54
C TYR A 34 24.37 -14.05 -23.02
N LEU A 35 25.00 -14.93 -23.81
CA LEU A 35 24.34 -16.12 -24.35
C LEU A 35 24.07 -17.20 -23.30
N THR A 36 24.86 -17.31 -22.24
CA THR A 36 24.66 -18.38 -21.22
C THR A 36 23.99 -17.86 -19.95
N GLY A 37 24.09 -16.56 -19.67
CA GLY A 37 23.62 -15.92 -18.45
C GLY A 37 22.11 -15.69 -18.35
N PHE A 38 21.27 -16.31 -19.19
CA PHE A 38 19.81 -16.12 -19.15
C PHE A 38 19.21 -16.40 -17.77
N ARG A 39 19.69 -17.45 -17.09
CA ARG A 39 19.24 -17.79 -15.74
C ARG A 39 19.69 -16.75 -14.70
N ARG A 40 20.90 -16.20 -14.86
CA ARG A 40 21.44 -15.12 -14.02
C ARG A 40 20.57 -13.87 -14.18
N ARG A 41 20.36 -13.41 -15.41
CA ARG A 41 19.50 -12.26 -15.73
C ARG A 41 18.05 -12.45 -15.29
N LYS A 42 17.50 -13.65 -15.42
CA LYS A 42 16.13 -13.94 -14.93
C LYS A 42 16.05 -13.78 -13.42
N LYS A 43 17.05 -14.25 -12.66
CA LYS A 43 17.10 -14.04 -11.22
C LYS A 43 17.29 -12.57 -10.87
N GLU A 44 18.22 -11.87 -11.51
CA GLU A 44 18.44 -10.43 -11.31
C GLU A 44 17.16 -9.62 -11.52
N ARG A 45 16.42 -9.88 -12.61
CA ARG A 45 15.12 -9.22 -12.84
C ARG A 45 14.11 -9.53 -11.73
N GLN A 46 14.09 -10.76 -11.23
CA GLN A 46 13.19 -11.16 -10.15
C GLN A 46 13.56 -10.50 -8.81
N THR A 47 14.85 -10.44 -8.48
CA THR A 47 15.34 -9.79 -7.25
C THR A 47 15.11 -8.29 -7.31
N HIS A 48 15.47 -7.64 -8.43
CA HIS A 48 15.24 -6.22 -8.65
C HIS A 48 13.76 -5.85 -8.56
N TYR A 49 12.86 -6.65 -9.15
CA TYR A 49 11.42 -6.39 -9.06
C TYR A 49 10.90 -6.51 -7.62
N LYS A 50 11.37 -7.50 -6.85
CA LYS A 50 11.02 -7.66 -5.44
C LYS A 50 11.48 -6.47 -4.60
N GLU A 51 12.75 -6.12 -4.72
CA GLU A 51 13.35 -5.02 -3.99
C GLU A 51 12.66 -3.69 -4.33
N LYS A 52 12.37 -3.45 -5.62
CA LYS A 52 11.60 -2.28 -6.06
C LYS A 52 10.20 -2.26 -5.45
N LEU A 53 9.52 -3.40 -5.37
CA LEU A 53 8.19 -3.49 -4.76
C LEU A 53 8.24 -3.29 -3.24
N GLU A 54 9.23 -3.86 -2.57
CA GLU A 54 9.43 -3.71 -1.14
C GLU A 54 9.76 -2.26 -0.77
N ASN A 55 10.67 -1.61 -1.51
CA ASN A 55 11.00 -0.21 -1.32
C ASN A 55 9.79 0.70 -1.55
N LYS A 56 8.94 0.40 -2.54
CA LYS A 56 7.67 1.11 -2.73
C LYS A 56 6.75 0.99 -1.51
N ILE A 57 6.54 -0.22 -0.99
CA ILE A 57 5.72 -0.44 0.21
C ILE A 57 6.29 0.32 1.42
N ARG A 58 7.61 0.27 1.63
CA ARG A 58 8.29 0.99 2.73
C ARG A 58 8.11 2.50 2.62
N ASN A 59 8.30 3.05 1.42
CA ASN A 59 8.15 4.49 1.17
C ASN A 59 6.69 4.92 1.34
N GLU A 60 5.73 4.20 0.76
CA GLU A 60 4.30 4.50 0.91
C GLU A 60 3.86 4.46 2.38
N LYS A 61 4.34 3.48 3.17
CA LYS A 61 4.08 3.44 4.62
C LYS A 61 4.68 4.64 5.36
N LYS A 62 5.90 5.04 4.98
CA LYS A 62 6.58 6.18 5.61
C LYS A 62 5.83 7.49 5.33
N GLU A 63 5.41 7.70 4.09
CA GLU A 63 4.60 8.85 3.69
C GLU A 63 3.24 8.83 4.39
N PHE A 64 2.55 7.68 4.39
CA PHE A 64 1.27 7.52 5.06
C PHE A 64 1.34 7.85 6.56
N ARG A 65 2.40 7.41 7.26
CA ARG A 65 2.59 7.72 8.68
C ARG A 65 2.83 9.22 8.93
N LYS A 66 3.54 9.89 8.02
CA LYS A 66 3.76 11.35 8.10
C LYS A 66 2.44 12.09 7.92
N GLU A 67 1.70 11.75 6.87
CA GLU A 67 0.38 12.32 6.59
C GLU A 67 -0.60 12.08 7.75
N ALA A 68 -0.60 10.87 8.34
CA ALA A 68 -1.38 10.56 9.53
C ALA A 68 -1.05 11.49 10.69
N LYS A 69 0.24 11.70 10.96
CA LYS A 69 0.71 12.54 12.06
C LYS A 69 0.34 14.00 11.83
N GLU A 70 0.48 14.50 10.60
CA GLU A 70 0.09 15.87 10.21
C GLU A 70 -1.43 16.09 10.31
N LEU A 71 -2.23 15.10 9.91
CA LEU A 71 -3.68 15.16 10.09
C LEU A 71 -4.06 15.20 11.56
N MET A 72 -3.45 14.35 12.38
CA MET A 72 -3.69 14.36 13.82
C MET A 72 -3.22 15.67 14.44
N SER A 73 -2.07 16.22 14.07
CA SER A 73 -1.61 17.50 14.62
C SER A 73 -2.54 18.64 14.24
N LYS A 74 -3.02 18.69 12.99
CA LYS A 74 -4.01 19.68 12.55
C LYS A 74 -5.32 19.56 13.31
N ALA A 75 -5.78 18.34 13.58
CA ALA A 75 -6.98 18.10 14.37
C ALA A 75 -6.81 18.51 15.85
N HIS A 76 -5.62 18.32 16.45
CA HIS A 76 -5.35 18.76 17.83
C HIS A 76 -5.05 20.27 17.94
N LEU A 77 -4.67 20.92 16.84
CA LEU A 77 -4.55 22.40 16.73
C LEU A 77 -5.92 23.09 16.62
N GLU A 78 -7.00 22.31 16.49
CA GLU A 78 -8.38 22.76 16.64
C GLU A 78 -8.96 22.33 18.03
N PRO A 79 -8.35 22.68 19.19
CA PRO A 79 -8.94 22.31 20.47
C PRO A 79 -10.02 23.28 20.98
N ASP A 80 -10.40 24.34 20.24
CA ASP A 80 -11.17 25.47 20.83
C ASP A 80 -12.55 25.75 20.18
N MET A 81 -13.11 24.82 19.40
CA MET A 81 -14.45 25.02 18.79
C MET A 81 -15.57 24.19 19.43
N LEU A 82 -15.26 23.40 20.46
CA LEU A 82 -16.31 22.87 21.33
C LEU A 82 -16.51 23.90 22.44
N PRO A 83 -17.71 24.48 22.59
CA PRO A 83 -17.98 25.27 23.79
C PRO A 83 -17.70 24.39 25.01
N ASP A 84 -17.03 24.94 26.01
CA ASP A 84 -16.82 24.24 27.27
C ASP A 84 -18.18 23.74 27.76
N VAL A 85 -18.24 22.50 28.28
CA VAL A 85 -19.49 21.90 28.74
C VAL A 85 -20.17 22.82 29.77
N GLU A 86 -19.37 23.57 30.53
CA GLU A 86 -19.86 24.60 31.44
C GLU A 86 -20.62 25.72 30.73
N ASP A 87 -20.27 26.14 29.51
CA ASP A 87 -20.97 27.18 28.74
C ASP A 87 -22.33 26.71 28.19
N LEU A 88 -22.47 25.42 27.87
CA LEU A 88 -23.73 24.83 27.42
C LEU A 88 -24.77 24.69 28.55
N VAL A 89 -24.31 24.60 29.79
CA VAL A 89 -25.14 24.33 30.97
C VAL A 89 -25.43 25.62 31.77
N LYS A 90 -24.93 26.80 31.35
CA LYS A 90 -25.16 28.03 32.12
C LYS A 90 -26.64 28.42 32.09
N PRO A 91 -27.31 28.54 33.24
CA PRO A 91 -28.68 29.05 33.29
C PRO A 91 -28.71 30.47 32.75
N THR A 92 -29.50 30.71 31.71
CA THR A 92 -29.64 32.05 31.13
C THR A 92 -30.74 32.79 31.88
N VAL A 93 -30.37 33.86 32.59
CA VAL A 93 -31.30 34.73 33.31
C VAL A 93 -31.70 35.89 32.40
N VAL A 94 -33.00 36.02 32.12
CA VAL A 94 -33.55 37.11 31.33
C VAL A 94 -34.45 37.95 32.23
N ASP A 95 -34.08 39.22 32.43
CA ASP A 95 -34.89 40.20 33.15
C ASP A 95 -35.89 40.83 32.19
N LEU A 96 -37.18 40.56 32.42
CA LEU A 96 -38.29 41.24 31.76
C LEU A 96 -38.80 42.38 32.66
N PRO A 97 -39.55 43.35 32.10
CA PRO A 97 -39.99 44.53 32.85
C PRO A 97 -40.82 44.24 34.12
N GLU A 98 -41.47 43.07 34.20
CA GLU A 98 -42.34 42.69 35.33
C GLU A 98 -41.82 41.49 36.13
N HIS A 99 -40.91 40.69 35.58
CA HIS A 99 -40.43 39.46 36.23
C HIS A 99 -39.13 38.94 35.60
N THR A 100 -38.37 38.15 36.36
CA THR A 100 -37.14 37.49 35.91
C THR A 100 -37.42 36.03 35.57
N VAL A 101 -37.00 35.59 34.38
CA VAL A 101 -37.12 34.20 33.93
C VAL A 101 -35.74 33.55 33.88
N ILE A 102 -35.60 32.37 34.49
CA ILE A 102 -34.36 31.57 34.45
C ILE A 102 -34.60 30.38 33.52
N ILE A 103 -33.87 30.34 32.42
CA ILE A 103 -33.91 29.24 31.45
C ILE A 103 -32.84 28.21 31.85
N THR A 104 -33.28 27.02 32.25
CA THR A 104 -32.47 25.87 32.67
C THR A 104 -32.94 24.60 31.97
N ASP A 105 -32.08 23.58 31.93
CA ASP A 105 -32.45 22.28 31.39
C ASP A 105 -33.47 21.57 32.30
N ILE A 106 -34.41 20.87 31.68
CA ILE A 106 -35.54 20.17 32.34
C ILE A 106 -35.05 19.08 33.32
N THR A 107 -33.80 18.66 33.20
CA THR A 107 -33.14 17.69 34.08
C THR A 107 -32.78 18.26 35.45
N GLU A 108 -32.54 19.56 35.56
CA GLU A 108 -32.13 20.24 36.78
C GLU A 108 -33.32 20.70 37.62
N VAL A 109 -34.42 21.08 36.96
CA VAL A 109 -35.63 21.54 37.63
C VAL A 109 -36.48 20.35 38.07
N ASP A 110 -36.57 20.14 39.38
CA ASP A 110 -37.45 19.13 39.96
C ASP A 110 -38.92 19.60 39.96
N PHE A 111 -39.59 19.40 38.83
CA PHE A 111 -41.04 19.63 38.70
C PHE A 111 -41.90 18.68 39.56
N SER A 112 -41.29 17.65 40.18
CA SER A 112 -42.02 16.69 41.01
C SER A 112 -42.17 17.12 42.47
N GLY A 113 -41.72 18.33 42.82
CA GLY A 113 -42.10 18.98 44.06
C GLY A 113 -41.74 18.18 45.32
N GLY A 114 -40.49 17.73 45.45
CA GLY A 114 -39.90 17.28 46.72
C GLY A 114 -40.56 16.09 47.44
N CYS A 115 -41.60 15.47 46.89
CA CYS A 115 -42.31 14.36 47.51
C CYS A 115 -41.91 13.02 46.89
N GLY A 116 -40.68 12.58 47.18
CA GLY A 116 -40.33 11.18 47.51
C GLY A 116 -40.83 10.00 46.65
N LEU A 117 -41.35 10.19 45.44
CA LEU A 117 -41.95 9.14 44.64
C LEU A 117 -41.38 9.08 43.22
N ARG A 118 -40.05 9.00 43.11
CA ARG A 118 -39.38 8.57 41.87
C ARG A 118 -38.70 7.23 42.10
N LEU A 119 -39.06 6.24 41.29
CA LEU A 119 -38.26 5.04 41.08
C LEU A 119 -36.86 5.49 40.63
N GLY A 120 -35.82 5.01 41.31
CA GLY A 120 -34.43 5.46 41.14
C GLY A 120 -33.95 5.41 39.69
N LYS A 121 -32.97 6.29 39.38
CA LYS A 121 -32.30 6.32 38.08
C LYS A 121 -31.57 5.00 37.85
N ASN A 122 -32.07 4.17 36.93
CA ASN A 122 -31.33 3.01 36.45
C ASN A 122 -30.22 3.49 35.51
N LEU A 123 -28.98 3.56 36.03
CA LEU A 123 -27.80 3.81 35.22
C LEU A 123 -27.46 2.54 34.43
N VAL A 124 -27.81 2.52 33.16
CA VAL A 124 -27.30 1.54 32.20
C VAL A 124 -26.01 2.12 31.59
N ASN A 125 -24.89 1.44 31.83
CA ASN A 125 -23.64 1.71 31.12
C ASN A 125 -23.74 1.16 29.71
N GLU A 126 -24.19 1.95 28.74
CA GLU A 126 -24.01 1.62 27.33
C GLU A 126 -24.07 2.88 26.49
N THR A 127 -22.90 3.37 26.08
CA THR A 127 -22.77 4.25 24.92
C THR A 127 -22.03 3.51 23.83
N ARG A 128 -22.80 2.67 23.13
CA ARG A 128 -22.65 2.52 21.68
C ARG A 128 -23.36 3.73 21.06
N GLU A 129 -22.60 4.73 20.65
CA GLU A 129 -23.15 5.92 20.01
C GLU A 129 -22.95 5.82 18.50
N ASP A 130 -24.00 5.39 17.81
CA ASP A 130 -24.24 5.77 16.42
C ASP A 130 -24.92 7.15 16.44
N TYR A 131 -24.15 8.21 16.27
CA TYR A 131 -24.68 9.56 16.03
C TYR A 131 -24.45 9.98 14.57
N THR A 132 -25.48 9.85 13.76
CA THR A 132 -25.63 10.65 12.53
C THR A 132 -26.17 12.02 12.92
N SER A 133 -25.26 12.97 13.15
CA SER A 133 -25.59 14.38 13.32
C SER A 133 -25.30 15.15 12.03
N GLU A 134 -26.34 15.76 11.46
CA GLU A 134 -26.27 16.67 10.32
C GLU A 134 -25.83 18.06 10.78
N TYR A 135 -24.52 18.29 10.89
CA TYR A 135 -23.96 19.63 11.12
C TYR A 135 -23.76 20.41 9.82
N LYS A 136 -24.13 21.70 9.88
CA LYS A 136 -23.97 22.70 8.82
C LYS A 136 -22.54 22.70 8.28
N GLN A 137 -22.42 22.66 6.95
CA GLN A 137 -21.16 22.53 6.23
C GLN A 137 -20.27 23.77 6.33
N ASN A 138 -19.43 23.83 7.37
CA ASN A 138 -18.22 24.64 7.34
C ASN A 138 -17.25 24.08 6.29
N LYS A 139 -16.60 24.95 5.50
CA LYS A 139 -15.71 24.56 4.38
C LYS A 139 -14.58 23.62 4.84
N ASP A 140 -14.16 23.75 6.09
CA ASP A 140 -13.06 23.00 6.69
C ASP A 140 -13.41 21.53 7.00
N VAL A 141 -14.69 21.25 7.32
CA VAL A 141 -15.18 19.88 7.57
C VAL A 141 -15.24 19.06 6.28
N LYS A 142 -15.59 19.70 5.15
CA LYS A 142 -15.53 19.06 3.82
C LYS A 142 -14.10 18.70 3.41
N GLU A 143 -13.13 19.50 3.81
CA GLU A 143 -11.73 19.25 3.47
C GLU A 143 -11.16 18.08 4.30
N LEU A 144 -11.43 18.04 5.60
CA LEU A 144 -11.04 16.95 6.49
C LEU A 144 -11.68 15.61 6.06
N THR A 145 -12.96 15.60 5.69
CA THR A 145 -13.62 14.38 5.19
C THR A 145 -13.03 13.88 3.87
N LYS A 146 -12.69 14.80 2.95
CA LYS A 146 -11.98 14.45 1.71
C LYS A 146 -10.60 13.86 1.98
N GLN A 147 -9.83 14.45 2.90
CA GLN A 147 -8.51 13.97 3.31
C GLN A 147 -8.59 12.57 3.94
N LYS A 148 -9.55 12.33 4.85
CA LYS A 148 -9.82 11.00 5.43
C LYS A 148 -10.14 9.95 4.35
N SER A 149 -10.99 10.30 3.37
CA SER A 149 -11.34 9.39 2.28
C SER A 149 -10.14 9.04 1.38
N ALA A 150 -9.26 10.01 1.11
CA ALA A 150 -8.03 9.81 0.35
C ALA A 150 -7.05 8.90 1.11
N MET A 151 -6.93 9.10 2.42
CA MET A 151 -6.10 8.28 3.30
C MET A 151 -6.55 6.81 3.28
N LYS A 152 -7.86 6.56 3.36
CA LYS A 152 -8.44 5.22 3.26
C LYS A 152 -8.06 4.52 1.94
N LYS A 153 -8.18 5.22 0.81
CA LYS A 153 -7.79 4.70 -0.51
C LYS A 153 -6.29 4.37 -0.58
N ARG A 154 -5.43 5.19 0.02
CA ARG A 154 -3.98 4.92 0.09
C ARG A 154 -3.69 3.69 0.96
N MET A 155 -4.38 3.52 2.08
CA MET A 155 -4.24 2.33 2.92
C MET A 155 -4.62 1.04 2.18
N GLU A 156 -5.73 1.07 1.42
CA GLU A 156 -6.14 -0.03 0.54
C GLU A 156 -5.06 -0.31 -0.52
N HIS A 157 -4.50 0.73 -1.15
CA HIS A 157 -3.40 0.58 -2.10
C HIS A 157 -2.19 -0.13 -1.48
N ILE A 158 -1.72 0.30 -0.31
CA ILE A 158 -0.61 -0.32 0.42
C ILE A 158 -0.90 -1.81 0.69
N SER A 159 -2.11 -2.12 1.16
CA SER A 159 -2.55 -3.50 1.40
C SER A 159 -2.48 -4.35 0.12
N THR A 160 -2.95 -3.83 -1.02
CA THR A 160 -2.86 -4.57 -2.29
C THR A 160 -1.42 -4.84 -2.72
N LEU A 161 -0.49 -3.90 -2.48
CA LEU A 161 0.92 -4.10 -2.78
C LEU A 161 1.55 -5.17 -1.89
N GLU A 162 1.19 -5.21 -0.61
CA GLU A 162 1.64 -6.24 0.33
C GLU A 162 1.17 -7.63 -0.08
N VAL A 163 -0.10 -7.76 -0.47
CA VAL A 163 -0.64 -9.03 -0.98
C VAL A 163 0.14 -9.48 -2.22
N LYS A 164 0.41 -8.57 -3.16
CA LYS A 164 1.24 -8.87 -4.34
C LYS A 164 2.64 -9.33 -3.94
N HIS A 165 3.27 -8.66 -2.98
CA HIS A 165 4.60 -9.03 -2.48
C HIS A 165 4.61 -10.44 -1.87
N LYS A 166 3.64 -10.74 -1.00
CA LYS A 166 3.47 -12.08 -0.38
C LYS A 166 3.23 -13.17 -1.42
N MET A 167 2.36 -12.94 -2.40
CA MET A 167 2.13 -13.91 -3.49
C MET A 167 3.42 -14.23 -4.27
N ILE A 168 4.31 -13.25 -4.45
CA ILE A 168 5.59 -13.44 -5.14
C ILE A 168 6.56 -14.25 -4.28
N THR A 169 6.65 -13.99 -2.97
CA THR A 169 7.50 -14.74 -2.04
C THR A 169 7.05 -16.19 -1.94
N ASP A 170 5.74 -16.42 -1.80
CA ASP A 170 5.17 -17.76 -1.63
C ASP A 170 5.36 -18.61 -2.89
N LYS A 171 5.17 -18.02 -4.09
CA LYS A 171 5.44 -18.70 -5.36
C LYS A 171 6.89 -19.16 -5.49
N LEU A 172 7.84 -18.47 -4.85
CA LEU A 172 9.26 -18.84 -4.87
C LEU A 172 9.57 -19.89 -3.80
N GLU A 173 8.98 -19.79 -2.62
CA GLU A 173 9.12 -20.80 -1.55
C GLU A 173 8.50 -22.14 -1.92
N CYS A 174 7.28 -22.16 -2.46
CA CYS A 174 6.62 -23.39 -2.89
C CYS A 174 7.43 -24.12 -3.97
N LYS A 175 8.08 -23.38 -4.88
CA LYS A 175 9.02 -23.95 -5.87
C LYS A 175 10.26 -24.55 -5.21
N ALA A 176 10.76 -23.97 -4.11
CA ALA A 176 11.88 -24.51 -3.35
C ALA A 176 11.50 -25.79 -2.60
N LYS A 177 10.36 -25.78 -1.88
CA LYS A 177 9.82 -26.92 -1.12
C LYS A 177 9.52 -28.13 -2.02
N ASN A 178 8.92 -27.90 -3.20
CA ASN A 178 8.64 -28.97 -4.17
C ASN A 178 9.90 -29.60 -4.79
N LYS A 179 10.96 -28.81 -5.01
CA LYS A 179 12.25 -29.36 -5.45
C LYS A 179 12.87 -30.26 -4.38
N HIS A 180 12.80 -29.86 -3.11
CA HIS A 180 13.34 -30.65 -2.01
C HIS A 180 12.59 -31.99 -1.84
N LYS A 181 11.23 -31.98 -1.91
CA LYS A 181 10.42 -33.21 -1.89
C LYS A 181 10.76 -34.16 -3.05
N LYS A 182 10.94 -33.65 -4.29
CA LYS A 182 11.33 -34.47 -5.44
C LYS A 182 12.72 -35.12 -5.26
N ARG A 183 13.70 -34.39 -4.71
CA ARG A 183 15.04 -34.94 -4.41
C ARG A 183 15.00 -36.05 -3.35
N ARG A 184 14.18 -35.89 -2.30
CA ARG A 184 14.00 -36.94 -1.26
C ARG A 184 13.34 -38.21 -1.81
N ARG A 185 12.39 -38.10 -2.74
CA ARG A 185 11.74 -39.28 -3.37
C ARG A 185 12.68 -40.01 -4.35
N GLY A 186 13.50 -39.28 -5.11
CA GLY A 186 14.46 -39.88 -6.07
C GLY A 186 15.62 -40.64 -5.44
N ASN A 187 16.08 -40.25 -4.24
CA ASN A 187 17.15 -40.99 -3.55
C ASN A 187 16.66 -42.27 -2.87
N LYS A 188 15.40 -42.33 -2.42
CA LYS A 188 14.83 -43.55 -1.80
C LYS A 188 14.71 -44.72 -2.78
N SER A 189 14.52 -44.47 -4.08
CA SER A 189 14.43 -45.54 -5.09
C SER A 189 15.77 -46.12 -5.50
N LYS A 190 16.88 -45.36 -5.36
CA LYS A 190 18.23 -45.85 -5.65
C LYS A 190 18.82 -46.72 -4.53
N MET A 191 18.49 -46.44 -3.26
CA MET A 191 18.95 -47.27 -2.14
C MET A 191 18.36 -48.70 -2.13
N LYS A 192 17.17 -48.93 -2.69
CA LYS A 192 16.53 -50.26 -2.69
C LYS A 192 17.11 -51.25 -3.71
N LYS A 193 17.97 -50.81 -4.65
CA LYS A 193 18.54 -51.71 -5.68
C LYS A 193 19.92 -52.29 -5.33
N GLY A 194 20.51 -51.94 -4.18
CA GLY A 194 21.86 -52.37 -3.80
C GLY A 194 21.97 -53.75 -3.14
N ASN A 195 20.91 -54.31 -2.56
CA ASN A 195 21.03 -55.47 -1.64
C ASN A 195 20.65 -56.85 -2.22
N LYS A 196 20.65 -57.04 -3.55
CA LYS A 196 20.23 -58.33 -4.17
C LYS A 196 21.32 -59.12 -4.90
N LYS A 197 22.60 -58.83 -4.67
CA LYS A 197 23.71 -59.64 -5.21
C LYS A 197 24.64 -60.09 -4.09
N GLY A 198 24.35 -61.25 -3.51
CA GLY A 198 25.19 -61.83 -2.47
C GLY A 198 24.61 -63.11 -1.88
N GLY A 199 24.28 -64.08 -2.73
CA GLY A 199 23.74 -65.37 -2.30
C GLY A 199 24.09 -66.46 -3.31
N ARG A 200 25.38 -66.73 -3.50
CA ARG A 200 25.90 -67.92 -4.18
C ARG A 200 26.85 -68.61 -3.22
N LYS A 201 26.42 -69.75 -2.69
CA LYS A 201 27.14 -70.82 -1.93
C LYS A 201 26.01 -71.78 -1.49
N LYS A 202 26.06 -73.10 -1.67
CA LYS A 202 27.02 -74.08 -2.15
C LYS A 202 26.23 -75.12 -2.93
#